data_AF-A0A3C0FQZ8-F1
#
_entry.id   AF-A0A3C0FQZ8-F1
#
_cell.length_a   1.000
_cell.length_b   1.000
_cell.length_c   1.000
_cell.angle_alpha   90.00
_cell.angle_beta   90.00
_cell.angle_gamma   90.00
#
_symmetry.space_group_name_H-M   'P 1'
#
loop_
_entity.id
_entity.type
_entity.pdbx_description
1 polymer ?
#
loop_
_entity_poly.entity_id
_entity_poly.type
_entity_poly.pdbx_seq_one_letter_code
_entity_poly.pdbx_strand_id
1 'polypeptide(L)'
;MKSYVLTVSCDSQRGVVAAISTYLAEHGCNITDSSQFDDQETGLFFMRVAFVSEEGVDQETLAKGFEGPASELGMTYEIHDSSEKMKVLLMVSRFGHCLNDLLYRWKIGALPIDIVGVVSNHLDYQKVVVNHDIPFHHIPVTKDNKPEAEKKLLDLVSDYDVELIVLARYMQVLSDSLCKKMSGKIINIHHSFLPSFKGANPYRQAYVRGVKLIGATAHYVTADLDEGPIIEQDIARITHAQNSADYVSIGRDVE
;
A
#
# COMPACT_ATOMS: atom_id res chain seq x y z
N MET A 1 -7.64 20.19 19.50
CA MET A 1 -8.16 19.98 18.14
C MET A 1 -7.51 18.73 17.60
N LYS A 2 -8.30 17.77 17.12
CA LYS A 2 -7.81 16.52 16.54
C LYS A 2 -8.13 16.50 15.05
N SER A 3 -7.21 15.99 14.24
CA SER A 3 -7.37 15.92 12.79
C SER A 3 -7.71 14.49 12.39
N TYR A 4 -8.72 14.35 11.55
CA TYR A 4 -9.25 13.08 11.10
C TYR A 4 -9.36 13.04 9.58
N VAL A 5 -9.33 11.82 9.04
CA VAL A 5 -9.67 11.55 7.63
C VAL A 5 -10.82 10.56 7.60
N LEU A 6 -11.92 10.93 6.95
CA LEU A 6 -13.03 10.05 6.61
C LEU A 6 -12.89 9.60 5.15
N THR A 7 -12.91 8.30 4.92
CA THR A 7 -13.03 7.68 3.58
C THR A 7 -14.40 7.02 3.46
N VAL A 8 -15.04 7.15 2.30
CA VAL A 8 -16.37 6.61 2.03
C VAL A 8 -16.41 6.00 0.64
N SER A 9 -17.06 4.84 0.52
CA SER A 9 -17.57 4.30 -0.73
C SER A 9 -19.02 3.82 -0.58
N CYS A 10 -19.86 4.05 -1.59
CA CYS A 10 -21.25 3.59 -1.62
C CYS A 10 -21.79 3.55 -3.05
N ASP A 11 -23.01 3.05 -3.24
CA ASP A 11 -23.73 3.25 -4.50
C ASP A 11 -23.98 4.74 -4.75
N SER A 12 -23.85 5.16 -6.01
CA SER A 12 -24.05 6.54 -6.42
C SER A 12 -25.52 6.93 -6.25
N GLN A 13 -25.76 7.94 -5.41
CA GLN A 13 -27.08 8.44 -5.13
C GLN A 13 -27.06 9.88 -4.63
N ARG A 14 -28.19 10.58 -4.77
CA ARG A 14 -28.35 11.95 -4.29
C ARG A 14 -28.30 11.97 -2.76
N GLY A 15 -27.55 12.93 -2.21
CA GLY A 15 -27.58 13.24 -0.78
C GLY A 15 -26.34 12.78 -0.01
N VAL A 16 -25.46 11.97 -0.60
CA VAL A 16 -24.24 11.47 0.07
C VAL A 16 -23.37 12.61 0.62
N VAL A 17 -22.98 13.56 -0.23
CA VAL A 17 -22.16 14.72 0.18
C VAL A 17 -22.86 15.59 1.22
N ALA A 18 -24.19 15.74 1.13
CA ALA A 18 -24.96 16.54 2.08
C ALA A 18 -25.04 15.85 3.45
N ALA A 19 -25.27 14.54 3.49
CA ALA A 19 -25.31 13.75 4.71
C ALA A 19 -23.95 13.81 5.44
N ILE A 20 -22.85 13.62 4.71
CA ILE A 20 -21.49 13.69 5.28
C ILE A 20 -21.17 15.09 5.81
N SER A 21 -21.35 16.12 4.99
CA SER A 21 -20.97 17.48 5.39
C SER A 21 -21.86 18.04 6.50
N THR A 22 -23.16 17.71 6.50
CA THR A 22 -24.08 18.10 7.58
C THR A 22 -23.73 17.39 8.88
N TYR A 23 -23.49 16.07 8.83
CA TYR A 23 -23.07 15.31 10.00
C TYR A 23 -21.82 15.91 10.66
N LEU A 24 -20.77 16.18 9.88
CA LEU A 24 -19.53 16.77 10.39
C LEU A 24 -19.78 18.16 11.00
N ALA A 25 -20.55 19.02 10.33
CA ALA A 25 -20.87 20.35 10.83
C ALA A 25 -21.66 20.32 12.16
N GLU A 26 -22.63 19.40 12.29
CA GLU A 26 -23.43 19.21 13.51
C GLU A 26 -22.61 18.69 14.70
N HIS A 27 -21.47 18.05 14.44
CA HIS A 27 -20.55 17.51 15.45
C HIS A 27 -19.32 18.42 15.67
N GLY A 28 -19.42 19.70 15.33
CA GLY A 28 -18.35 20.67 15.58
C GLY A 28 -17.05 20.37 14.82
N CYS A 29 -17.16 19.74 13.65
CA CYS A 29 -16.02 19.40 12.81
C CYS A 29 -15.93 20.37 11.61
N ASN A 30 -14.73 20.90 11.38
CA ASN A 30 -14.43 21.79 10.27
C ASN A 30 -13.64 21.05 9.18
N ILE A 31 -14.16 21.05 7.95
CA ILE A 31 -13.52 20.38 6.81
C ILE A 31 -12.33 21.20 6.31
N THR A 32 -11.17 20.58 6.21
CA THR A 32 -9.93 21.20 5.73
C THR A 32 -9.56 20.81 4.31
N ASP A 33 -9.97 19.61 3.87
CA ASP A 33 -9.77 19.11 2.51
C ASP A 33 -10.91 18.14 2.17
N SER A 34 -11.40 18.18 0.93
CA SER A 34 -12.52 17.34 0.49
C SER A 34 -12.38 17.00 -0.98
N SER A 35 -12.35 15.71 -1.28
CA SER A 35 -12.29 15.16 -2.63
C SER A 35 -13.38 14.12 -2.81
N GLN A 36 -14.06 14.14 -3.95
CA GLN A 36 -15.13 13.20 -4.26
C GLN A 36 -15.09 12.81 -5.73
N PHE A 37 -15.52 11.59 -6.03
CA PHE A 37 -15.59 11.05 -7.38
C PHE A 37 -16.84 10.19 -7.51
N ASP A 38 -17.60 10.43 -8.57
CA ASP A 38 -18.82 9.71 -8.91
C ASP A 38 -18.56 8.95 -10.21
N ASP A 39 -18.35 7.64 -10.08
CA ASP A 39 -18.06 6.76 -11.20
C ASP A 39 -19.36 6.30 -11.86
N GLN A 40 -19.72 6.97 -12.95
CA GLN A 40 -20.93 6.69 -13.71
C GLN A 40 -20.91 5.32 -14.40
N GLU A 41 -19.74 4.71 -14.58
CA GLU A 41 -19.62 3.40 -15.24
C GLU A 41 -19.90 2.27 -14.26
N THR A 42 -19.31 2.34 -13.06
CA THR A 42 -19.55 1.33 -12.01
C THR A 42 -20.78 1.61 -11.17
N GLY A 43 -21.27 2.85 -11.17
CA GLY A 43 -22.35 3.30 -10.30
C GLY A 43 -21.91 3.51 -8.85
N LEU A 44 -20.60 3.62 -8.60
CA LEU A 44 -20.04 3.82 -7.27
C LEU A 44 -19.65 5.28 -7.02
N PHE A 45 -19.85 5.73 -5.79
CA PHE A 45 -19.42 7.02 -5.30
C PHE A 45 -18.29 6.84 -4.27
N PHE A 46 -17.27 7.70 -4.35
CA PHE A 46 -16.13 7.73 -3.45
C PHE A 46 -15.92 9.13 -2.89
N MET A 47 -15.58 9.23 -1.60
CA MET A 47 -15.25 10.51 -0.99
C MET A 47 -14.14 10.35 0.06
N ARG A 48 -13.24 11.33 0.09
CA ARG A 48 -12.22 11.50 1.13
C ARG A 48 -12.37 12.90 1.70
N VAL A 49 -12.53 12.99 3.01
CA VAL A 49 -12.67 14.26 3.74
C VAL A 49 -11.63 14.31 4.84
N ALA A 50 -10.71 15.28 4.80
CA ALA A 50 -9.89 15.62 5.95
C ALA A 50 -10.57 16.75 6.73
N PHE A 51 -10.67 16.60 8.05
CA PHE A 51 -11.35 17.56 8.90
C PHE A 51 -10.71 17.65 10.28
N VAL A 52 -10.99 18.74 10.98
CA VAL A 52 -10.55 18.99 12.34
C VAL A 52 -11.78 18.97 13.25
N SER A 53 -11.76 18.15 14.30
CA SER A 53 -12.72 18.27 15.39
C SER A 53 -12.32 19.44 16.29
N GLU A 54 -13.05 20.55 16.16
CA GLU A 54 -12.77 21.80 16.87
C GLU A 54 -13.20 21.70 18.34
N GLU A 55 -14.30 20.99 18.59
CA GLU A 55 -14.83 20.71 19.93
C GLU A 55 -14.14 19.52 20.62
N GLY A 56 -13.23 18.82 19.92
CA GLY A 56 -12.44 17.73 20.48
C GLY A 56 -13.18 16.41 20.65
N VAL A 57 -14.25 16.19 19.88
CA VAL A 57 -14.95 14.91 19.76
C VAL A 57 -13.98 13.83 19.29
N ASP A 58 -13.96 12.69 19.97
CA ASP A 58 -13.09 11.58 19.63
C ASP A 58 -13.61 10.75 18.44
N GLN A 59 -12.71 9.96 17.86
CA GLN A 59 -12.96 9.11 16.70
C GLN A 59 -14.09 8.09 16.93
N GLU A 60 -14.15 7.48 18.12
CA GLU A 60 -15.16 6.47 18.44
C GLU A 60 -16.57 7.09 18.47
N THR A 61 -16.69 8.27 19.07
CA THR A 61 -17.93 9.04 19.11
C THR A 61 -18.37 9.47 17.72
N LEU A 62 -17.44 9.95 16.90
CA LEU A 62 -17.70 10.31 15.50
C LEU A 62 -18.13 9.09 14.66
N ALA A 63 -17.44 7.96 14.79
CA ALA A 63 -17.80 6.74 14.07
C ALA A 63 -19.20 6.27 14.46
N LYS A 64 -19.49 6.20 15.77
CA LYS A 64 -20.81 5.78 16.27
C LYS A 64 -21.94 6.70 15.82
N GLY A 65 -21.72 8.01 15.80
CA GLY A 65 -22.72 8.96 15.29
C GLY A 65 -22.94 8.85 13.78
N PHE A 66 -21.89 8.50 13.04
CA PHE A 66 -21.93 8.37 11.58
C PHE A 66 -22.60 7.07 11.10
N GLU A 67 -22.82 6.09 11.98
CA GLU A 67 -23.54 4.83 11.66
C GLU A 67 -24.93 5.07 11.06
N GLY A 68 -25.65 6.11 11.52
CA GLY A 68 -26.97 6.46 10.99
C GLY A 68 -26.93 6.85 9.50
N PRO A 69 -26.24 7.95 9.15
CA PRO A 69 -26.02 8.35 7.75
C PRO A 69 -25.43 7.23 6.89
N ALA A 70 -24.45 6.49 7.42
CA ALA A 70 -23.82 5.39 6.71
C ALA A 70 -24.80 4.26 6.41
N SER A 71 -25.62 3.84 7.38
CA SER A 71 -26.61 2.79 7.18
C SER A 71 -27.75 3.22 6.25
N GLU A 72 -28.19 4.47 6.30
CA GLU A 72 -29.27 4.98 5.45
C GLU A 72 -28.87 4.98 3.97
N LEU A 73 -27.59 5.30 3.69
CA LEU A 73 -27.06 5.46 2.34
C LEU A 73 -26.17 4.29 1.89
N GLY A 74 -26.12 3.20 2.66
CA GLY A 74 -25.34 2.01 2.32
C GLY A 74 -23.84 2.28 2.19
N MET A 75 -23.28 3.14 3.04
CA MET A 75 -21.87 3.51 3.00
C MET A 75 -20.99 2.47 3.67
N THR A 76 -19.89 2.11 3.00
CA THR A 76 -18.69 1.61 3.66
C THR A 76 -17.81 2.80 3.98
N TYR A 77 -17.34 2.91 5.22
CA TYR A 77 -16.56 4.05 5.64
C TYR A 77 -15.49 3.68 6.68
N GLU A 78 -14.45 4.49 6.74
CA GLU A 78 -13.43 4.44 7.79
C GLU A 78 -13.10 5.88 8.23
N ILE A 79 -12.97 6.10 9.54
CA ILE A 79 -12.48 7.36 10.11
C ILE A 79 -11.11 7.06 10.74
N HIS A 80 -10.09 7.80 10.35
CA HIS A 80 -8.71 7.62 10.81
C HIS A 80 -8.22 8.86 11.56
N ASP A 81 -7.61 8.68 12.74
CA ASP A 81 -6.86 9.74 13.41
C ASP A 81 -5.56 10.01 12.66
N SER A 82 -5.37 11.26 12.21
CA SER A 82 -4.19 11.64 11.42
C SER A 82 -2.88 11.65 12.22
N SER A 83 -2.95 11.53 13.55
CA SER A 83 -1.79 11.40 14.41
C SER A 83 -1.33 9.95 14.59
N GLU A 84 -2.19 8.98 14.30
CA GLU A 84 -1.86 7.57 14.34
C GLU A 84 -1.13 7.16 13.05
N LYS A 85 0.00 6.47 13.22
CA LYS A 85 0.81 5.97 12.12
C LYS A 85 0.41 4.54 11.81
N MET A 86 0.14 4.27 10.54
CA MET A 86 -0.13 2.92 10.07
C MET A 86 1.05 1.99 10.38
N LYS A 87 0.75 0.82 10.94
CA LYS A 87 1.71 -0.24 11.24
C LYS A 87 2.02 -1.07 9.99
N VAL A 88 3.24 -0.90 9.47
CA VAL A 88 3.69 -1.47 8.20
C VAL A 88 4.75 -2.54 8.41
N LEU A 89 4.55 -3.71 7.81
CA LEU A 89 5.53 -4.77 7.72
C LEU A 89 6.19 -4.77 6.32
N LEU A 90 7.52 -4.63 6.27
CA LEU A 90 8.24 -4.69 5.00
C LEU A 90 8.70 -6.12 4.71
N MET A 91 8.59 -6.56 3.47
CA MET A 91 9.10 -7.85 3.01
C MET A 91 10.15 -7.64 1.93
N VAL A 92 11.31 -8.28 2.07
CA VAL A 92 12.45 -8.12 1.14
C VAL A 92 13.09 -9.46 0.82
N SER A 93 13.59 -9.64 -0.41
CA SER A 93 14.47 -10.77 -0.75
C SER A 93 15.93 -10.32 -0.82
N ARG A 94 16.55 -10.33 -2.01
CA ARG A 94 17.97 -9.96 -2.19
C ARG A 94 18.19 -8.61 -2.88
N PHE A 95 17.11 -7.98 -3.34
CA PHE A 95 17.16 -6.64 -3.92
C PHE A 95 16.60 -5.66 -2.88
N GLY A 96 17.47 -4.82 -2.32
CA GLY A 96 17.10 -3.91 -1.24
C GLY A 96 17.01 -2.44 -1.61
N HIS A 97 16.96 -2.09 -2.90
CA HIS A 97 16.82 -0.68 -3.30
C HIS A 97 15.49 -0.08 -2.78
N CYS A 98 14.35 -0.74 -2.99
CA CYS A 98 13.07 -0.29 -2.42
C CYS A 98 13.09 -0.29 -0.88
N LEU A 99 13.68 -1.31 -0.24
CA LEU A 99 13.81 -1.34 1.23
C LEU A 99 14.60 -0.12 1.73
N ASN A 100 15.74 0.18 1.11
CA ASN A 100 16.59 1.29 1.52
C ASN A 100 15.90 2.65 1.30
N ASP A 101 15.17 2.82 0.20
CA ASP A 101 14.40 4.04 -0.07
C ASP A 101 13.28 4.24 0.97
N LEU A 102 12.51 3.19 1.26
CA LEU A 102 11.45 3.22 2.29
C LEU A 102 12.01 3.54 3.68
N LEU A 103 13.11 2.87 4.09
CA LEU A 103 13.78 3.14 5.36
C LEU A 103 14.31 4.57 5.45
N TYR A 104 14.86 5.09 4.34
CA TYR A 104 15.33 6.47 4.27
C TYR A 104 14.18 7.46 4.44
N ARG A 105 13.10 7.32 3.67
CA ARG A 105 11.92 8.22 3.72
C ARG A 105 11.24 8.19 5.08
N TRP A 106 11.12 6.99 5.67
CA TRP A 106 10.63 6.82 7.03
C TRP A 106 11.51 7.57 8.04
N LYS A 107 12.83 7.37 7.98
CA LYS A 107 13.78 7.99 8.92
C LYS A 107 13.79 9.51 8.87
N ILE A 108 13.61 10.11 7.70
CA ILE A 108 13.53 11.58 7.55
C ILE A 108 12.12 12.15 7.80
N GLY A 109 11.13 11.30 8.08
CA GLY A 109 9.74 11.70 8.34
C GLY A 109 8.90 12.00 7.10
N ALA A 110 9.43 11.74 5.89
CA ALA A 110 8.69 11.92 4.64
C ALA A 110 7.65 10.81 4.40
N LEU A 111 7.78 9.68 5.08
CA LEU A 111 6.82 8.58 5.08
C LEU A 111 6.32 8.35 6.52
N PRO A 112 5.18 8.93 6.92
CA PRO A 112 4.70 8.93 8.30
C PRO A 112 4.03 7.60 8.67
N ILE A 113 4.80 6.52 8.67
CA ILE A 113 4.37 5.17 9.04
C ILE A 113 5.15 4.66 10.27
N ASP A 114 4.67 3.58 10.87
CA ASP A 114 5.43 2.81 11.84
C ASP A 114 5.91 1.51 11.19
N ILE A 115 7.23 1.33 11.04
CA ILE A 115 7.79 0.09 10.48
C ILE A 115 7.94 -0.90 11.63
N VAL A 116 6.94 -1.77 11.81
CA VAL A 116 6.88 -2.70 12.93
C VAL A 116 7.80 -3.92 12.77
N GLY A 117 8.28 -4.18 11.56
CA GLY A 117 9.27 -5.21 11.30
C GLY A 117 9.64 -5.35 9.82
N VAL A 118 10.72 -6.08 9.57
CA VAL A 118 11.12 -6.51 8.23
C VAL A 118 11.23 -8.03 8.19
N VAL A 119 10.52 -8.65 7.25
CA VAL A 119 10.60 -10.09 6.97
C VAL A 119 11.45 -10.31 5.73
N SER A 120 12.34 -11.31 5.79
CA SER A 120 13.07 -11.75 4.60
C SER A 120 13.21 -13.26 4.56
N ASN A 121 13.21 -13.81 3.35
CA ASN A 121 13.61 -15.19 3.10
C ASN A 121 15.14 -15.38 3.07
N HIS A 122 15.91 -14.31 3.22
CA HIS A 122 17.36 -14.29 3.29
C HIS A 122 17.89 -13.44 4.46
N LEU A 123 19.21 -13.42 4.67
CA LEU A 123 19.86 -12.65 5.74
C LEU A 123 20.57 -11.38 5.23
N ASP A 124 20.56 -11.15 3.93
CA ASP A 124 21.36 -10.12 3.22
C ASP A 124 21.20 -8.71 3.83
N TYR A 125 19.98 -8.35 4.26
CA TYR A 125 19.66 -7.02 4.80
C TYR A 125 19.49 -6.96 6.32
N GLN A 126 19.76 -8.04 7.05
CA GLN A 126 19.56 -8.09 8.51
C GLN A 126 20.30 -6.95 9.23
N LYS A 127 21.59 -6.76 8.91
CA LYS A 127 22.40 -5.71 9.55
C LYS A 127 21.87 -4.31 9.27
N VAL A 128 21.39 -4.06 8.04
CA VAL A 128 20.82 -2.75 7.67
C VAL A 128 19.60 -2.47 8.54
N VAL A 129 18.66 -3.42 8.61
CA VAL A 129 17.42 -3.27 9.38
C VAL A 129 17.67 -3.12 10.88
N VAL A 130 18.49 -3.98 11.47
CA VAL A 130 18.75 -3.94 12.92
C VAL A 130 19.47 -2.65 13.32
N ASN A 131 20.31 -2.07 12.45
CA ASN A 131 20.94 -0.76 12.71
C ASN A 131 19.93 0.41 12.73
N HIS A 132 18.69 0.20 12.30
CA HIS A 132 17.57 1.13 12.44
C HIS A 132 16.70 0.83 13.67
N ASP A 133 17.12 -0.10 14.54
CA ASP A 133 16.36 -0.57 15.71
C ASP A 133 15.00 -1.21 15.35
N ILE A 134 14.87 -1.74 14.12
CA ILE A 134 13.67 -2.42 13.63
C ILE A 134 13.82 -3.94 13.79
N PRO A 135 12.78 -4.67 14.23
CA PRO A 135 12.79 -6.14 14.26
C PRO A 135 13.03 -6.75 12.88
N PHE A 136 13.96 -7.69 12.79
CA PHE A 136 14.23 -8.45 11.57
C PHE A 136 13.87 -9.93 11.74
N HIS A 137 13.01 -10.44 10.87
CA HIS A 137 12.53 -11.82 10.89
C HIS A 137 13.01 -12.59 9.66
N HIS A 138 13.88 -13.58 9.88
CA HIS A 138 14.30 -14.49 8.82
C HIS A 138 13.31 -15.67 8.71
N ILE A 139 12.53 -15.69 7.64
CA ILE A 139 11.57 -16.77 7.32
C ILE A 139 12.00 -17.42 6.00
N PRO A 140 12.87 -18.46 6.02
CA PRO A 140 13.29 -19.14 4.80
C PRO A 140 12.12 -19.88 4.15
N VAL A 141 12.00 -19.74 2.82
CA VAL A 141 10.95 -20.39 2.03
C VAL A 141 11.57 -21.37 1.02
N THR A 142 11.05 -22.59 1.01
CA THR A 142 11.30 -23.68 0.08
C THR A 142 9.95 -24.18 -0.46
N LYS A 143 9.98 -25.07 -1.44
CA LYS A 143 8.75 -25.67 -1.96
C LYS A 143 7.99 -26.49 -0.90
N ASP A 144 8.73 -27.11 0.01
CA ASP A 144 8.17 -28.05 0.98
C ASP A 144 7.69 -27.39 2.27
N ASN A 145 8.12 -26.14 2.56
CA ASN A 145 7.82 -25.46 3.82
C ASN A 145 6.96 -24.18 3.65
N LYS A 146 6.46 -23.92 2.44
CA LYS A 146 5.73 -22.67 2.13
C LYS A 146 4.52 -22.47 3.06
N PRO A 147 3.68 -23.48 3.34
CA PRO A 147 2.56 -23.32 4.27
C PRO A 147 3.00 -22.91 5.69
N GLU A 148 4.09 -23.48 6.20
CA GLU A 148 4.63 -23.17 7.52
C GLU A 148 5.26 -21.78 7.55
N ALA A 149 5.94 -21.37 6.48
CA ALA A 149 6.51 -20.04 6.35
C ALA A 149 5.44 -18.95 6.31
N GLU A 150 4.36 -19.15 5.54
CA GLU A 150 3.24 -18.21 5.48
C GLU A 150 2.44 -18.18 6.78
N LYS A 151 2.34 -19.32 7.49
CA LYS A 151 1.77 -19.33 8.85
C LYS A 151 2.56 -18.43 9.79
N LYS A 152 3.89 -18.56 9.83
CA LYS A 152 4.74 -17.69 10.65
C LYS A 152 4.59 -16.21 10.28
N LEU A 153 4.46 -15.90 8.99
CA LEU A 153 4.19 -14.52 8.54
C LEU A 153 2.85 -14.01 9.11
N LEU A 154 1.79 -14.82 9.06
CA LEU A 154 0.48 -14.45 9.61
C LEU A 154 0.51 -14.33 11.13
N ASP A 155 1.28 -15.16 11.82
CA ASP A 155 1.49 -15.05 13.26
C ASP A 155 2.13 -13.69 13.59
N LEU A 156 3.17 -13.27 12.85
CA LEU A 156 3.78 -11.93 13.01
C LEU A 156 2.81 -10.79 12.67
N VAL A 157 1.98 -10.96 11.63
CA VAL A 157 0.94 -9.98 11.28
C VAL A 157 -0.02 -9.77 12.44
N SER A 158 -0.40 -10.84 13.14
CA SER A 158 -1.24 -10.76 14.33
C SER A 158 -0.49 -10.18 15.53
N ASP A 159 0.74 -10.61 15.78
CA ASP A 159 1.52 -10.20 16.97
C ASP A 159 1.87 -8.71 16.96
N TYR A 160 2.07 -8.13 15.76
CA TYR A 160 2.40 -6.72 15.58
C TYR A 160 1.21 -5.84 15.20
N ASP A 161 -0.01 -6.39 15.10
CA ASP A 161 -1.20 -5.71 14.56
C ASP A 161 -0.92 -5.04 13.20
N VAL A 162 -0.31 -5.77 12.26
CA VAL A 162 0.09 -5.22 10.96
C VAL A 162 -1.15 -4.82 10.16
N GLU A 163 -1.16 -3.56 9.71
CA GLU A 163 -2.25 -2.99 8.91
C GLU A 163 -1.94 -3.08 7.41
N LEU A 164 -0.66 -3.00 7.04
CA LEU A 164 -0.18 -3.04 5.66
C LEU A 164 1.12 -3.85 5.54
N ILE A 165 1.18 -4.70 4.52
CA ILE A 165 2.40 -5.36 4.08
C ILE A 165 2.90 -4.69 2.80
N VAL A 166 4.20 -4.40 2.72
CA VAL A 166 4.83 -3.90 1.49
C VAL A 166 5.87 -4.91 1.01
N LEU A 167 5.66 -5.44 -0.19
CA LEU A 167 6.62 -6.31 -0.88
C LEU A 167 7.68 -5.45 -1.56
N ALA A 168 8.71 -5.05 -0.79
CA ALA A 168 9.87 -4.31 -1.27
C ALA A 168 10.80 -5.24 -2.07
N ARG A 169 10.35 -5.62 -3.28
CA ARG A 169 10.98 -6.63 -4.15
C ARG A 169 11.18 -7.98 -3.46
N TYR A 170 10.13 -8.42 -2.76
CA TYR A 170 10.03 -9.79 -2.26
C TYR A 170 9.70 -10.74 -3.42
N MET A 171 10.55 -11.74 -3.64
CA MET A 171 10.53 -12.55 -4.88
C MET A 171 9.77 -13.87 -4.75
N GLN A 172 9.27 -14.22 -3.55
CA GLN A 172 8.42 -15.41 -3.41
C GLN A 172 6.98 -15.05 -3.74
N VAL A 173 6.38 -15.85 -4.62
CA VAL A 173 4.94 -15.78 -4.90
C VAL A 173 4.18 -16.14 -3.63
N LEU A 174 3.25 -15.28 -3.21
CA LEU A 174 2.36 -15.55 -2.07
C LEU A 174 1.27 -16.56 -2.47
N SER A 175 0.77 -17.37 -1.53
CA SER A 175 -0.36 -18.26 -1.83
C SER A 175 -1.67 -17.50 -1.95
N ASP A 176 -2.62 -18.05 -2.71
CA ASP A 176 -3.98 -17.53 -2.81
C ASP A 176 -4.66 -17.37 -1.45
N SER A 177 -4.34 -18.25 -0.49
CA SER A 177 -4.89 -18.19 0.86
C SER A 177 -4.41 -16.94 1.60
N LEU A 178 -3.12 -16.64 1.49
CA LEU A 178 -2.54 -15.44 2.08
C LEU A 178 -3.08 -14.17 1.39
N CYS A 179 -3.13 -14.15 0.06
CA CYS A 179 -3.67 -13.01 -0.69
C CYS A 179 -5.13 -12.72 -0.31
N LYS A 180 -5.97 -13.75 -0.13
CA LYS A 180 -7.38 -13.57 0.29
C LYS A 180 -7.49 -13.06 1.73
N LYS A 181 -6.70 -13.59 2.67
CA LYS A 181 -6.72 -13.15 4.07
C LYS A 181 -6.29 -11.69 4.25
N MET A 182 -5.37 -11.22 3.41
CA MET A 182 -4.79 -9.88 3.46
C MET A 182 -5.21 -9.03 2.25
N SER A 183 -6.39 -9.30 1.69
CA SER A 183 -6.90 -8.58 0.52
C SER A 183 -6.98 -7.08 0.82
N GLY A 184 -6.45 -6.26 -0.09
CA GLY A 184 -6.37 -4.79 0.08
C GLY A 184 -5.30 -4.33 1.11
N LYS A 185 -4.52 -5.24 1.69
CA LYS A 185 -3.51 -4.94 2.72
C LYS A 185 -2.10 -5.37 2.33
N ILE A 186 -1.87 -5.68 1.06
CA ILE A 186 -0.53 -6.01 0.54
C ILE A 186 -0.28 -5.18 -0.71
N ILE A 187 0.76 -4.35 -0.69
CA ILE A 187 1.24 -3.59 -1.85
C ILE A 187 2.49 -4.27 -2.40
N ASN A 188 2.55 -4.42 -3.71
CA ASN A 188 3.72 -4.92 -4.43
C ASN A 188 4.22 -3.88 -5.43
N ILE A 189 5.52 -3.97 -5.74
CA ILE A 189 6.16 -3.21 -6.82
C ILE A 189 6.66 -4.16 -7.91
N HIS A 190 6.13 -3.98 -9.11
CA HIS A 190 6.55 -4.71 -10.30
C HIS A 190 7.35 -3.79 -11.23
N HIS A 191 8.39 -4.34 -11.84
CA HIS A 191 9.45 -3.62 -12.54
C HIS A 191 9.25 -3.54 -14.07
N SER A 192 8.01 -3.81 -14.48
CA SER A 192 7.53 -3.63 -15.84
C SER A 192 6.31 -2.75 -15.79
N PHE A 193 6.11 -1.99 -16.87
CA PHE A 193 4.79 -1.49 -17.21
C PHE A 193 3.90 -2.69 -17.55
N LEU A 194 2.99 -3.06 -16.66
CA LEU A 194 2.00 -4.08 -16.97
C LEU A 194 1.09 -3.53 -18.08
N PRO A 195 0.83 -4.28 -19.17
CA PRO A 195 1.04 -5.73 -19.36
C PRO A 195 2.27 -6.14 -20.20
N SER A 196 3.25 -5.27 -20.46
CA SER A 196 4.22 -5.43 -21.57
C SER A 196 5.29 -6.53 -21.40
N PHE A 197 5.88 -6.72 -20.23
CA PHE A 197 6.96 -7.70 -20.01
C PHE A 197 6.72 -8.56 -18.77
N LYS A 198 5.91 -9.62 -18.92
CA LYS A 198 5.67 -10.61 -17.87
C LYS A 198 6.84 -11.61 -17.73
N GLY A 199 6.99 -12.21 -16.56
CA GLY A 199 7.92 -13.32 -16.32
C GLY A 199 9.36 -12.88 -16.00
N ALA A 200 10.32 -13.80 -16.19
CA ALA A 200 11.70 -13.60 -15.73
C ALA A 200 12.49 -12.60 -16.60
N ASN A 201 13.35 -11.82 -15.94
CA ASN A 201 14.30 -10.88 -16.57
C ASN A 201 13.69 -9.84 -17.54
N PRO A 202 12.63 -9.10 -17.18
CA PRO A 202 11.96 -8.17 -18.09
C PRO A 202 12.87 -7.04 -18.57
N TYR A 203 13.86 -6.59 -17.78
CA TYR A 203 14.84 -5.60 -18.28
C TYR A 203 15.70 -6.12 -19.44
N ARG A 204 16.04 -7.41 -19.44
CA ARG A 204 16.74 -8.03 -20.58
C ARG A 204 15.82 -8.11 -21.80
N GLN A 205 14.55 -8.46 -21.60
CA GLN A 205 13.56 -8.47 -22.68
C GLN A 205 13.39 -7.07 -23.28
N ALA A 206 13.28 -6.04 -22.44
CA ALA A 206 13.20 -4.64 -22.83
C ALA A 206 14.44 -4.18 -23.62
N TYR A 207 15.65 -4.56 -23.16
CA TYR A 207 16.90 -4.26 -23.86
C TYR A 207 16.95 -4.89 -25.25
N VAL A 208 16.66 -6.21 -25.35
CA VAL A 208 16.63 -6.92 -26.64
C VAL A 208 15.59 -6.31 -27.58
N ARG A 209 14.46 -5.85 -27.05
CA ARG A 209 13.40 -5.21 -27.84
C ARG A 209 13.73 -3.78 -28.28
N GLY A 210 14.76 -3.16 -27.68
CA GLY A 210 15.23 -1.81 -28.01
C GLY A 210 14.30 -0.70 -27.55
N VAL A 211 13.56 -0.90 -26.45
CA VAL A 211 12.57 0.07 -25.94
C VAL A 211 13.21 1.41 -25.59
N LYS A 212 12.39 2.47 -25.59
CA LYS A 212 12.79 3.84 -25.20
C LYS A 212 12.22 4.28 -23.85
N LEU A 213 11.40 3.43 -23.25
CA LEU A 213 10.80 3.61 -21.95
C LEU A 213 10.84 2.27 -21.22
N ILE A 214 11.16 2.31 -19.95
CA ILE A 214 10.87 1.26 -18.96
C ILE A 214 10.01 1.88 -17.87
N GLY A 215 9.36 1.08 -17.05
CA GLY A 215 8.52 1.60 -15.97
C GLY A 215 8.30 0.60 -14.87
N ALA A 216 7.67 1.07 -13.80
CA ALA A 216 7.26 0.26 -12.67
C ALA A 216 5.76 0.42 -12.41
N THR A 217 5.18 -0.51 -11.65
CA THR A 217 3.77 -0.50 -11.29
C THR A 217 3.62 -0.94 -9.84
N ALA A 218 3.14 -0.04 -9.00
CA ALA A 218 2.70 -0.34 -7.65
C ALA A 218 1.24 -0.80 -7.69
N HIS A 219 0.92 -1.93 -7.07
CA HIS A 219 -0.42 -2.48 -7.10
C HIS A 219 -0.75 -3.25 -5.83
N TYR A 220 -2.04 -3.39 -5.52
CA TYR A 220 -2.49 -4.32 -4.50
C TYR A 220 -2.30 -5.76 -4.98
N VAL A 221 -1.89 -6.67 -4.09
CA VAL A 221 -1.73 -8.08 -4.42
C VAL A 221 -3.08 -8.79 -4.36
N THR A 222 -3.36 -9.60 -5.39
CA THR A 222 -4.50 -10.52 -5.47
C THR A 222 -3.98 -11.95 -5.70
N ALA A 223 -4.89 -12.91 -5.88
CA ALA A 223 -4.50 -14.27 -6.28
C ALA A 223 -3.95 -14.33 -7.72
N ASP A 224 -4.34 -13.36 -8.56
CA ASP A 224 -3.82 -13.23 -9.92
C ASP A 224 -2.48 -12.51 -9.90
N LEU A 225 -1.42 -13.27 -10.21
CA LEU A 225 -0.03 -12.80 -10.10
C LEU A 225 0.22 -11.56 -10.97
N ASP A 226 0.67 -10.48 -10.36
CA ASP A 226 0.97 -9.19 -11.00
C ASP A 226 -0.24 -8.57 -11.75
N GLU A 227 -1.48 -8.83 -11.31
CA GLU A 227 -2.71 -8.34 -11.98
C GLU A 227 -3.71 -7.68 -11.03
N GLY A 228 -3.31 -7.38 -9.80
CA GLY A 228 -4.19 -6.69 -8.86
C GLY A 228 -4.38 -5.19 -9.16
N PRO A 229 -5.28 -4.50 -8.44
CA PRO A 229 -5.60 -3.10 -8.67
C PRO A 229 -4.36 -2.20 -8.64
N ILE A 230 -4.13 -1.48 -9.74
CA ILE A 230 -3.01 -0.54 -9.90
C ILE A 230 -3.24 0.67 -8.98
N ILE A 231 -2.19 1.04 -8.24
CA ILE A 231 -2.17 2.22 -7.36
C ILE A 231 -1.44 3.37 -8.05
N GLU A 232 -0.26 3.08 -8.60
CA GLU A 232 0.58 4.09 -9.27
C GLU A 232 1.47 3.44 -10.34
N GLN A 233 1.82 4.21 -11.37
CA GLN A 233 2.76 3.83 -12.41
C GLN A 233 3.66 5.00 -12.80
N ASP A 234 4.94 4.73 -13.00
CA ASP A 234 5.87 5.73 -13.54
C ASP A 234 6.85 5.09 -14.53
N ILE A 235 7.55 5.94 -15.28
CA ILE A 235 8.44 5.57 -16.38
C ILE A 235 9.79 6.26 -16.29
N ALA A 236 10.82 5.58 -16.80
CA ALA A 236 12.10 6.19 -17.12
C ALA A 236 12.43 6.07 -18.60
N ARG A 237 13.07 7.11 -19.13
CA ARG A 237 13.55 7.15 -20.50
C ARG A 237 14.82 6.34 -20.66
N ILE A 238 14.88 5.58 -21.75
CA ILE A 238 16.03 4.80 -22.17
C ILE A 238 16.48 5.19 -23.57
N THR A 239 17.78 5.15 -23.81
CA THR A 239 18.40 5.46 -25.10
C THR A 239 19.24 4.28 -25.60
N HIS A 240 19.82 4.42 -26.79
CA HIS A 240 20.69 3.39 -27.36
C HIS A 240 22.07 3.32 -26.70
N ALA A 241 22.43 4.30 -25.85
CA ALA A 241 23.72 4.34 -25.18
C ALA A 241 23.80 3.41 -23.95
N GLN A 242 22.65 2.97 -23.42
CA GLN A 242 22.58 2.10 -22.26
C GLN A 242 22.75 0.62 -22.63
N ASN A 243 23.47 -0.12 -21.79
CA ASN A 243 23.56 -1.58 -21.82
C ASN A 243 22.49 -2.23 -20.91
N SER A 244 22.38 -3.56 -20.91
CA SER A 244 21.38 -4.27 -20.12
C SER A 244 21.50 -4.09 -18.59
N ALA A 245 22.68 -3.81 -18.06
CA ALA A 245 22.86 -3.53 -16.63
C ALA A 245 22.37 -2.12 -16.27
N ASP A 246 22.56 -1.15 -17.17
CA ASP A 246 22.04 0.21 -17.00
C ASP A 246 20.50 0.20 -16.92
N TYR A 247 19.83 -0.64 -17.72
CA TYR A 247 18.37 -0.83 -17.65
C TYR A 247 17.92 -1.30 -16.26
N VAL A 248 18.68 -2.22 -15.65
CA VAL A 248 18.38 -2.69 -14.29
C VAL A 248 18.59 -1.57 -13.28
N SER A 249 19.66 -0.79 -13.41
CA SER A 249 19.93 0.34 -12.50
C SER A 249 18.83 1.40 -12.59
N ILE A 250 18.53 1.88 -13.80
CA ILE A 250 17.48 2.88 -14.03
C ILE A 250 16.12 2.34 -13.59
N GLY A 251 15.88 1.06 -13.84
CA GLY A 251 14.68 0.37 -13.40
C GLY A 251 14.46 0.44 -11.90
N ARG A 252 15.51 0.16 -11.10
CA ARG A 252 15.47 0.25 -9.64
C ARG A 252 15.18 1.65 -9.11
N ASP A 253 15.45 2.70 -9.89
CA ASP A 253 15.16 4.08 -9.49
C ASP A 253 13.69 4.46 -9.72
N VAL A 254 13.00 3.76 -10.63
CA VAL A 254 11.56 3.95 -10.90
C VAL A 254 10.69 3.11 -9.97
N GLU A 255 11.24 2.00 -9.46
CA GLU A 255 10.59 1.09 -8.51
C GLU A 255 10.57 1.65 -7.07
#